data_AF-A0A2V5MH15-F1
#
_entry.id   AF-A0A2V5MH15-F1
#
_cell.length_a   1.000
_cell.length_b   1.000
_cell.length_c   1.000
_cell.angle_alpha   90.00
_cell.angle_beta   90.00
_cell.angle_gamma   90.00
#
_symmetry.space_group_name_H-M   'P 1'
#
loop_
_entity.id
_entity.type
_entity.pdbx_description
1 polymer ?
#
loop_
_entity_poly.entity_id
_entity_poly.type
_entity_poly.pdbx_seq_one_letter_code
_entity_poly.pdbx_strand_id
1 'polypeptide(L)'
;MIYSTHFLMQHKKRFETYLYSTIGVLVMVIIVIALNIIVRPVTTRVDLTADKAYTLSEGTKRVLGKLDTPVQIRFYFSQKDSATPVEYKTYAARVEDMLNEYQLLAKGNLELKR
;
A
#
# COMPACT_ATOMS: atom_id res chain seq x y z
N MET A 1 50.35 -25.22 36.71
CA MET A 1 49.90 -25.36 35.30
C MET A 1 48.44 -25.81 35.22
N ILE A 2 47.51 -25.13 35.92
CA ILE A 2 46.06 -25.50 35.93
C ILE A 2 45.18 -24.25 35.68
N TYR A 3 45.67 -23.05 36.00
CA TYR A 3 44.97 -21.79 35.76
C TYR A 3 44.85 -21.39 34.28
N SER A 4 45.72 -21.90 33.40
CA SER A 4 45.75 -21.53 31.97
C SER A 4 44.60 -22.16 31.16
N THR A 5 44.20 -23.40 31.49
CA THR A 5 43.15 -24.12 30.77
C THR A 5 41.75 -23.59 31.11
N HIS A 6 41.53 -23.13 32.34
CA HIS A 6 40.25 -22.58 32.78
C HIS A 6 39.96 -21.20 32.17
N PHE A 7 41.01 -20.39 31.91
CA PHE A 7 40.90 -19.07 31.28
C PHE A 7 40.52 -19.17 29.79
N LEU A 8 41.16 -20.08 29.04
CA LEU A 8 40.86 -20.30 27.62
C LEU A 8 39.45 -20.87 27.39
N MET A 9 38.94 -21.68 28.32
CA MET A 9 37.61 -22.27 28.24
C MET A 9 36.48 -21.25 28.50
N GLN A 10 36.71 -20.26 29.38
CA GLN A 10 35.77 -19.15 29.64
C GLN A 10 35.56 -18.26 28.40
N HIS A 11 36.65 -17.92 27.69
CA HIS A 11 36.56 -17.11 26.46
C HIS A 11 35.80 -17.82 25.35
N LYS A 12 35.99 -19.14 25.19
CA LYS A 12 35.25 -19.95 24.21
C LYS A 12 33.75 -19.94 24.50
N LYS A 13 33.34 -20.19 25.76
CA LYS A 13 31.92 -20.17 26.16
C LYS A 13 31.24 -18.83 25.93
N ARG A 14 31.92 -17.71 26.24
CA ARG A 14 31.37 -16.37 26.00
C ARG A 14 31.25 -16.07 24.50
N PHE A 15 32.21 -16.49 23.68
CA PHE A 15 32.17 -16.32 22.23
C PHE A 15 31.06 -17.15 21.58
N GLU A 16 30.84 -18.39 22.04
CA GLU A 16 29.70 -19.23 21.66
C GLU A 16 28.38 -18.53 22.02
N THR A 17 28.24 -17.96 23.23
CA THR A 17 27.05 -17.18 23.61
C THR A 17 26.82 -15.98 22.70
N TYR A 18 27.86 -15.24 22.31
CA TYR A 18 27.73 -14.13 21.36
C TYR A 18 27.37 -14.61 19.95
N LEU A 19 27.90 -15.75 19.51
CA LEU A 19 27.58 -16.36 18.22
C LEU A 19 26.13 -16.83 18.19
N TYR A 20 25.67 -17.55 19.21
CA TYR A 20 24.27 -17.96 19.39
C TYR A 20 23.33 -16.75 19.52
N SER A 21 23.74 -15.70 20.23
CA SER A 21 23.00 -14.45 20.34
C SER A 21 22.88 -13.73 18.98
N THR A 22 23.95 -13.71 18.19
CA THR A 22 23.95 -13.06 16.86
C THR A 22 23.08 -13.84 15.87
N ILE A 23 23.18 -15.17 15.88
CA ILE A 23 22.31 -16.04 15.09
C ILE A 23 20.85 -15.85 15.49
N GLY A 24 20.56 -15.77 16.79
CA GLY A 24 19.20 -15.50 17.29
C GLY A 24 18.64 -14.16 16.80
N VAL A 25 19.46 -13.10 16.82
CA VAL A 25 19.07 -11.79 16.28
C VAL A 25 18.81 -11.86 14.77
N LEU A 26 19.65 -12.58 14.03
CA LEU A 26 19.51 -12.72 12.58
C LEU A 26 18.24 -13.49 12.21
N VAL A 27 17.93 -14.57 12.94
CA VAL A 27 16.67 -15.31 12.81
C VAL A 27 15.47 -14.42 13.15
N MET A 28 15.56 -13.62 14.21
CA MET A 28 14.50 -12.67 14.58
C MET A 28 14.25 -11.63 13.47
N VAL A 29 15.30 -11.08 12.87
CA VAL A 29 15.18 -10.14 11.73
C VAL A 29 14.51 -10.80 10.53
N ILE A 30 14.89 -12.05 10.20
CA ILE A 30 14.25 -12.81 9.12
C ILE A 30 12.77 -13.04 9.41
N ILE A 31 12.41 -13.41 10.64
CA ILE A 31 11.02 -13.58 11.07
C ILE A 31 10.26 -12.26 10.92
N VAL A 32 10.82 -11.13 11.37
CA VAL A 32 10.19 -9.81 11.22
C VAL A 32 9.98 -9.43 9.76
N ILE A 33 10.96 -9.68 8.89
CA ILE A 33 10.83 -9.45 7.45
C ILE A 33 9.76 -10.35 6.84
N ALA A 34 9.76 -11.64 7.17
CA ALA A 34 8.77 -12.60 6.69
C ALA A 34 7.36 -12.21 7.16
N LEU A 35 7.19 -11.85 8.44
CA LEU A 35 5.94 -11.31 8.98
C LEU A 35 5.56 -10.02 8.26
N ASN A 36 6.50 -9.11 7.99
CA ASN A 36 6.20 -7.88 7.24
C ASN A 36 5.73 -8.19 5.81
N ILE A 37 6.29 -9.20 5.15
CA ILE A 37 5.87 -9.64 3.81
C ILE A 37 4.50 -10.33 3.86
N ILE A 38 4.25 -11.20 4.83
CA ILE A 38 2.98 -11.91 5.01
C ILE A 38 1.85 -10.94 5.41
N VAL A 39 2.16 -9.95 6.26
CA VAL A 39 1.27 -8.87 6.72
C VAL A 39 1.20 -7.72 5.71
N ARG A 40 1.87 -7.83 4.55
CA ARG A 40 1.57 -7.03 3.34
C ARG A 40 0.66 -7.83 2.41
N PRO A 41 -0.59 -8.21 2.76
CA PRO A 41 -1.52 -8.44 1.69
C PRO A 41 -1.60 -7.11 0.93
N VAL A 42 -1.37 -7.22 -0.38
CA VAL A 42 -1.62 -6.20 -1.40
C VAL A 42 -2.76 -5.31 -0.92
N THR A 43 -2.54 -3.99 -0.88
CA THR A 43 -3.58 -3.00 -0.60
C THR A 43 -4.58 -2.95 -1.76
N THR A 44 -5.17 -4.08 -2.13
CA THR A 44 -6.47 -4.09 -2.77
C THR A 44 -7.42 -3.67 -1.66
N ARG A 45 -7.88 -2.42 -1.71
CA ARG A 45 -9.02 -1.95 -0.93
C ARG A 45 -10.25 -2.77 -1.34
N VAL A 46 -10.33 -4.02 -0.86
CA VAL A 46 -11.54 -4.81 -0.97
C VAL A 46 -12.49 -4.22 0.05
N ASP A 47 -13.34 -3.33 -0.43
CA ASP A 47 -14.42 -2.74 0.37
C ASP A 47 -15.38 -3.89 0.75
N LEU A 48 -15.34 -4.28 2.03
CA LEU A 48 -16.14 -5.35 2.63
C LEU A 48 -17.50 -4.84 3.14
N THR A 49 -17.85 -3.58 2.86
CA THR A 49 -19.20 -3.07 3.14
C THR A 49 -20.19 -3.63 2.13
N ALA A 50 -21.42 -3.92 2.59
CA ALA A 50 -22.45 -4.62 1.81
C ALA A 50 -22.79 -3.96 0.46
N ASP A 51 -22.52 -2.66 0.33
CA ASP A 51 -22.84 -1.88 -0.88
C ASP A 51 -21.64 -1.55 -1.75
N LYS A 52 -20.39 -1.85 -1.35
CA LYS A 52 -19.20 -1.51 -2.14
C LYS A 52 -19.20 -0.05 -2.64
N ALA A 53 -19.82 0.85 -1.89
CA ALA A 53 -20.21 2.18 -2.36
C ALA A 53 -19.02 3.06 -2.80
N TYR A 54 -17.80 2.67 -2.38
CA TYR A 54 -16.55 3.34 -2.71
C TYR A 54 -15.69 2.57 -3.71
N THR A 55 -16.20 1.49 -4.32
CA THR A 55 -15.49 0.73 -5.34
C THR A 55 -16.28 0.71 -6.64
N LEU A 56 -15.54 0.77 -7.75
CA LEU A 56 -16.13 0.67 -9.07
C LEU A 56 -16.92 -0.62 -9.26
N SER A 57 -18.13 -0.50 -9.82
CA SER A 57 -18.93 -1.65 -10.20
C SER A 57 -18.17 -2.51 -11.22
N GLU A 58 -18.39 -3.82 -11.18
CA GLU A 58 -17.82 -4.74 -12.18
C GLU A 58 -18.29 -4.42 -13.61
N GLY A 59 -19.43 -3.74 -13.76
CA GLY A 59 -19.88 -3.18 -15.04
C GLY A 59 -18.95 -2.06 -15.51
N THR A 60 -18.70 -1.07 -14.65
CA THR A 60 -17.84 0.08 -14.97
C THR A 60 -16.41 -0.36 -15.28
N LYS A 61 -15.83 -1.28 -14.50
CA LYS A 61 -14.50 -1.83 -14.78
C LYS A 61 -14.42 -2.51 -16.14
N ARG A 62 -15.46 -3.28 -16.52
CA ARG A 62 -15.52 -3.94 -17.83
C ARG A 62 -15.64 -2.95 -18.99
N VAL A 63 -16.42 -1.89 -18.83
CA VAL A 63 -16.54 -0.83 -19.84
C VAL A 63 -15.19 -0.13 -19.99
N LEU A 64 -14.62 0.37 -18.89
CA LEU A 64 -13.35 1.08 -18.90
C LEU A 64 -12.20 0.23 -19.45
N GLY A 65 -12.11 -1.04 -19.04
CA GLY A 65 -11.06 -1.95 -19.50
C GLY A 65 -11.19 -2.39 -20.96
N LYS A 66 -12.36 -2.13 -21.60
CA LYS A 66 -12.66 -2.40 -23.00
C LYS A 66 -12.66 -1.14 -23.87
N LEU A 67 -12.38 0.05 -23.32
CA LEU A 67 -12.21 1.23 -24.16
C LEU A 67 -11.09 0.96 -25.17
N ASP A 68 -11.44 1.06 -26.45
CA ASP A 68 -10.58 0.87 -27.62
C ASP A 68 -10.26 2.20 -28.31
N THR A 69 -11.09 3.22 -28.10
CA THR A 69 -10.87 4.60 -28.57
C THR A 69 -10.54 5.54 -27.41
N PRO A 70 -9.69 6.56 -27.63
CA PRO A 70 -9.42 7.58 -26.63
C PRO A 70 -10.66 8.44 -26.35
N VAL A 71 -11.03 8.56 -25.08
CA VAL A 71 -12.16 9.36 -24.58
C VAL A 71 -11.66 10.42 -23.62
N GLN A 72 -12.29 11.59 -23.62
CA GLN A 72 -11.92 12.69 -22.74
C GLN A 72 -13.09 13.06 -21.83
N ILE A 73 -12.81 13.17 -20.53
CA ILE A 73 -13.74 13.68 -19.53
C ILE A 73 -13.25 15.05 -19.08
N ARG A 74 -14.12 16.06 -19.11
CA ARG A 74 -13.83 17.40 -18.57
C ARG A 74 -14.60 17.59 -17.27
N PHE A 75 -13.87 17.76 -16.18
CA PHE A 75 -14.42 17.95 -14.85
C PHE A 75 -14.33 19.42 -14.46
N TYR A 76 -15.48 20.06 -14.24
CA TYR A 76 -15.55 21.47 -13.87
C TYR A 76 -16.03 21.61 -12.42
N PHE A 77 -15.25 22.32 -11.60
CA PHE A 77 -15.64 22.66 -10.24
C PHE A 77 -15.03 23.99 -9.78
N SER A 78 -15.83 24.82 -9.11
CA SER A 78 -15.41 26.13 -8.57
C SER A 78 -14.59 25.99 -7.29
N GLN A 79 -13.33 25.54 -7.43
CA GLN A 79 -12.40 25.28 -6.31
C GLN A 79 -12.06 26.54 -5.48
N LYS A 80 -11.88 27.68 -6.16
CA LYS A 80 -11.39 28.93 -5.56
C LYS A 80 -12.49 29.88 -5.12
N ASP A 81 -13.74 29.49 -5.27
CA ASP A 81 -14.84 30.32 -4.80
C ASP A 81 -14.99 30.14 -3.28
N SER A 82 -14.73 31.24 -2.57
CA SER A 82 -14.89 31.36 -1.12
C SER A 82 -16.34 31.12 -0.70
N ALA A 83 -17.29 31.32 -1.63
CA ALA A 83 -18.70 31.11 -1.40
C ALA A 83 -19.14 29.65 -1.55
N THR A 84 -18.30 28.74 -2.08
CA THR A 84 -18.67 27.32 -2.24
C THR A 84 -18.72 26.62 -0.88
N PRO A 85 -19.89 26.08 -0.46
CA PRO A 85 -20.01 25.25 0.75
C PRO A 85 -18.97 24.13 0.82
N VAL A 86 -18.48 23.84 2.04
CA VAL A 86 -17.50 22.78 2.30
C VAL A 86 -17.98 21.41 1.81
N GLU A 87 -19.26 21.12 1.95
CA GLU A 87 -19.87 19.86 1.50
C GLU A 87 -19.68 19.63 -0.02
N TYR A 88 -19.79 20.70 -0.82
CA TYR A 88 -19.56 20.61 -2.26
C TYR A 88 -18.08 20.45 -2.60
N LYS A 89 -17.17 21.05 -1.82
CA LYS A 89 -15.72 20.80 -1.96
C LYS A 89 -15.39 19.34 -1.67
N THR A 90 -15.95 18.77 -0.61
CA THR A 90 -15.77 17.35 -0.27
C THR A 90 -16.39 16.43 -1.31
N TYR A 91 -17.56 16.77 -1.86
CA TYR A 91 -18.17 16.00 -2.94
C TYR A 91 -17.35 16.08 -4.23
N ALA A 92 -16.88 17.27 -4.62
CA ALA A 92 -16.04 17.45 -5.79
C ALA A 92 -14.74 16.65 -5.70
N ALA A 93 -14.08 16.65 -4.53
CA ALA A 93 -12.89 15.83 -4.30
C ALA A 93 -13.17 14.33 -4.48
N ARG A 94 -14.31 13.84 -3.97
CA ARG A 94 -14.72 12.43 -4.15
C ARG A 94 -14.97 12.08 -5.62
N VAL A 95 -15.60 12.98 -6.37
CA VAL A 95 -15.83 12.79 -7.82
C VAL A 95 -14.50 12.82 -8.57
N GLU A 96 -13.59 13.73 -8.22
CA GLU A 96 -12.26 13.80 -8.82
C GLU A 96 -11.47 12.51 -8.57
N ASP A 97 -11.46 11.99 -7.34
CA ASP A 97 -10.83 10.72 -6.99
C ASP A 97 -11.41 9.55 -7.80
N MET A 98 -12.73 9.50 -7.94
CA MET A 98 -13.42 8.51 -8.76
C MET A 98 -12.98 8.59 -10.25
N LEU A 99 -12.95 9.80 -10.82
CA LEU A 99 -12.54 10.00 -12.22
C LEU A 99 -11.06 9.64 -12.45
N ASN A 100 -10.20 9.88 -11.46
CA ASN A 100 -8.80 9.45 -11.50
C ASN A 100 -8.70 7.91 -11.53
N GLU A 101 -9.52 7.19 -10.76
CA GLU A 101 -9.59 5.72 -10.83
C GLU A 101 -10.06 5.23 -12.21
N TYR A 102 -10.95 5.96 -12.87
CA TYR A 102 -11.44 5.61 -14.20
C TYR A 102 -10.31 5.70 -15.23
N GLN A 103 -9.54 6.77 -15.16
CA GLN A 103 -8.37 6.99 -16.00
C GLN A 103 -7.34 5.88 -15.86
N LEU A 104 -7.08 5.42 -14.63
CA LEU A 104 -6.15 4.32 -14.36
C LEU A 104 -6.62 2.99 -14.98
N LEU A 105 -7.92 2.69 -14.91
CA LEU A 105 -8.48 1.44 -15.44
C LEU A 105 -8.64 1.44 -16.96
N ALA A 106 -8.75 2.61 -17.59
CA ALA A 106 -8.94 2.75 -19.02
C ALA A 106 -7.68 2.51 -19.87
N LYS A 107 -6.55 2.07 -19.27
CA LYS A 107 -5.31 1.71 -19.97
C LYS A 107 -4.77 2.79 -20.92
N GLY A 108 -4.93 4.07 -20.54
CA GLY A 108 -4.50 5.21 -21.35
C GLY A 108 -5.52 5.71 -22.37
N ASN A 109 -6.67 5.04 -22.51
CA ASN A 109 -7.76 5.46 -23.41
C ASN A 109 -8.75 6.43 -22.76
N LEU A 110 -8.47 6.92 -21.55
CA LEU A 110 -9.27 7.96 -20.91
C LEU A 110 -8.35 9.09 -20.44
N GLU A 111 -8.69 10.31 -20.83
CA GLU A 111 -8.00 11.53 -20.41
C GLU A 111 -8.95 12.38 -19.54
N LEU A 112 -8.55 12.65 -18.30
CA LEU A 112 -9.25 13.59 -17.43
C LEU A 112 -8.67 14.99 -17.58
N LYS A 113 -9.50 15.94 -17.99
CA LYS A 113 -9.22 17.39 -18.00
C LYS A 113 -9.98 18.09 -16.88
N ARG A 114 -9.33 19.09 -16.28
CA ARG A 114 -9.82 19.84 -15.12
C ARG A 114 -9.93 21.32 -15.46
#